data_AF-A0A087TQF7-F1
#
_entry.id   AF-A0A087TQF7-F1
#
_cell.length_a   1.000
_cell.length_b   1.000
_cell.length_c   1.000
_cell.angle_alpha   90.00
_cell.angle_beta   90.00
_cell.angle_gamma   90.00
#
_symmetry.space_group_name_H-M   'P 1'
#
loop_
_entity.id
_entity.type
_entity.pdbx_description
1 polymer ?
#
loop_
_entity_poly.entity_id
_entity_poly.type
_entity_poly.pdbx_seq_one_letter_code
_entity_poly.pdbx_strand_id
1 'polypeptide(L)'
;MENGSGCLKFIPESELVKLLLLAIRYKSRGKEKMAKFDSSDLLSIIFSASFSDIFLMKCLKKLNLEETLITLELLLSFLKGVTQASKCVSDLPSDIQIFNWICLVIQSHMEALLFSKDKKTAKLLKELDTCLSEKMEEYEDFEKIQHYFCILKKKQNILPTKFAT
;
A
#
# COMPACT_ATOMS: atom_id res chain seq x y z
N MET A 1 17.63 -6.18 -29.95
CA MET A 1 17.81 -4.90 -29.24
C MET A 1 17.28 -5.10 -27.83
N GLU A 2 18.19 -5.36 -26.91
CA GLU A 2 17.91 -5.60 -25.50
C GLU A 2 17.58 -4.26 -24.85
N ASN A 3 16.31 -4.03 -24.55
CA ASN A 3 15.94 -2.93 -23.65
C ASN A 3 16.17 -3.43 -22.23
N GLY A 4 17.30 -3.02 -21.67
CA GLY A 4 17.60 -3.17 -20.25
C GLY A 4 16.49 -2.55 -19.42
N SER A 5 15.57 -3.38 -18.92
CA SER A 5 14.67 -3.02 -17.86
C SER A 5 15.53 -2.81 -16.62
N GLY A 6 15.62 -1.55 -16.18
CA GLY A 6 16.48 -1.12 -15.10
C GLY A 6 16.27 -2.01 -13.88
N CYS A 7 17.36 -2.59 -13.37
CA CYS A 7 17.39 -3.24 -12.07
C CYS A 7 16.84 -2.27 -11.02
N LEU A 8 15.57 -2.41 -10.67
CA LEU A 8 15.09 -2.01 -9.35
C LEU A 8 15.93 -2.84 -8.38
N LYS A 9 16.94 -2.20 -7.79
CA LYS A 9 17.84 -2.79 -6.82
C LYS A 9 16.97 -3.47 -5.76
N PHE A 10 17.08 -4.79 -5.63
CA PHE A 10 16.45 -5.54 -4.56
C PHE A 10 16.81 -4.87 -3.23
N ILE A 11 15.80 -4.32 -2.54
CA ILE A 11 15.98 -3.73 -1.21
C ILE A 11 15.65 -4.81 -0.20
N PRO A 12 16.60 -5.25 0.64
CA PRO A 12 16.31 -6.23 1.68
C PRO A 12 15.21 -5.73 2.62
N GLU A 13 14.34 -6.62 3.11
CA GLU A 13 13.19 -6.26 3.95
C GLU A 13 13.60 -5.56 5.24
N SER A 14 14.75 -5.95 5.79
CA SER A 14 15.32 -5.27 6.95
C SER A 14 15.70 -3.80 6.67
N GLU A 15 16.10 -3.49 5.44
CA GLU A 15 16.42 -2.13 5.02
C GLU A 15 15.15 -1.36 4.67
N LEU A 16 14.15 -2.02 4.06
CA LEU A 16 12.81 -1.44 3.86
C LEU A 16 12.21 -0.96 5.19
N VAL A 17 12.27 -1.79 6.24
CA VAL A 17 11.75 -1.40 7.56
C VAL A 17 12.57 -0.26 8.19
N LYS A 18 13.90 -0.22 7.98
CA LYS A 18 14.71 0.93 8.43
C LYS A 18 14.33 2.22 7.71
N LEU A 19 14.11 2.16 6.40
CA LEU A 19 13.68 3.31 5.60
C LEU A 19 12.28 3.76 6.01
N LEU A 20 11.37 2.84 6.31
CA LEU A 20 10.05 3.14 6.87
C LEU A 20 10.17 3.87 8.21
N LEU A 21 10.98 3.35 9.13
CA LEU A 21 11.23 3.98 10.43
C LEU A 21 11.84 5.38 10.27
N LEU A 22 12.75 5.55 9.31
CA LEU A 22 13.33 6.85 8.98
C LEU A 22 12.22 7.80 8.48
N ALA A 23 11.36 7.37 7.57
CA ALA A 23 10.22 8.16 7.09
C ALA A 23 9.24 8.55 8.22
N ILE A 24 8.93 7.62 9.13
CA ILE A 24 8.10 7.87 10.32
C ILE A 24 8.73 8.96 11.19
N ARG A 25 10.04 8.87 11.47
CA ARG A 25 10.77 9.87 12.27
C ARG A 25 10.82 11.24 11.60
N TYR A 26 10.93 11.29 10.28
CA TYR A 26 10.86 12.55 9.54
C TYR A 26 9.48 13.21 9.66
N LYS A 27 8.39 12.42 9.62
CA LYS A 27 7.03 12.92 9.80
C LYS A 27 6.79 13.46 11.22
N SER A 28 7.35 12.82 12.26
CA SER A 28 7.17 13.26 13.65
C SER A 28 8.01 14.48 14.04
N ARG A 29 9.11 14.76 13.35
CA ARG A 29 10.02 15.89 13.64
C ARG A 29 9.57 17.26 13.10
N GLY A 30 8.41 17.37 12.46
CA GLY A 30 7.73 18.63 12.17
C GLY A 30 8.58 19.77 11.59
N LYS A 31 8.59 19.95 10.26
CA LYS A 31 8.85 21.23 9.55
C LYS A 31 10.07 22.08 9.97
N GLU A 32 11.10 21.55 10.61
CA GLU A 32 12.34 22.30 10.82
C GLU A 32 13.31 22.11 9.65
N LYS A 33 13.20 23.05 8.70
CA LYS A 33 14.26 23.58 7.84
C LYS A 33 15.43 22.62 7.54
N MET A 34 15.28 21.71 6.59
CA MET A 34 16.33 21.35 5.63
C MET A 34 15.81 20.34 4.60
N ALA A 35 15.97 20.68 3.32
CA ALA A 35 15.66 19.92 2.10
C ALA A 35 14.20 19.47 1.90
N LYS A 36 13.63 19.81 0.74
CA LYS A 36 12.42 19.20 0.15
C LYS A 36 12.69 17.73 -0.20
N PHE A 37 13.01 16.90 0.78
CA PHE A 37 12.88 15.46 0.61
C PHE A 37 11.40 15.16 0.78
N ASP A 38 10.72 14.91 -0.34
CA ASP A 38 9.32 14.56 -0.28
C ASP A 38 9.22 13.17 0.34
N SER A 39 8.86 13.10 1.62
CA SER A 39 8.68 11.82 2.31
C SER A 39 7.67 10.94 1.60
N SER A 40 6.77 11.54 0.79
CA SER A 40 5.84 10.78 -0.03
C SER A 40 6.55 9.95 -1.11
N ASP A 41 7.59 10.47 -1.75
CA ASP A 41 8.37 9.73 -2.77
C ASP A 41 9.08 8.51 -2.15
N LEU A 42 9.70 8.69 -0.97
CA LEU A 42 10.34 7.58 -0.25
C LEU A 42 9.32 6.53 0.17
N LEU A 43 8.17 6.94 0.72
CA LEU A 43 7.09 6.02 1.10
C LEU A 43 6.52 5.30 -0.12
N SER A 44 6.43 5.98 -1.26
CA SER A 44 6.01 5.39 -2.53
C SER A 44 6.94 4.26 -2.94
N ILE A 45 8.25 4.48 -2.87
CA ILE A 45 9.27 3.47 -3.16
C ILE A 45 9.18 2.30 -2.17
N ILE A 46 9.05 2.58 -0.86
CA ILE A 46 8.96 1.55 0.18
C ILE A 46 7.73 0.67 -0.05
N PHE A 47 6.56 1.28 -0.26
CA PHE A 47 5.31 0.54 -0.39
C PHE A 47 5.16 -0.13 -1.76
N SER A 48 5.86 0.34 -2.78
CA SER A 48 5.92 -0.31 -4.10
C SER A 48 6.96 -1.43 -4.20
N ALA A 49 7.81 -1.59 -3.18
CA ALA A 49 8.86 -2.61 -3.20
C ALA A 49 8.28 -4.01 -3.17
N SER A 50 8.87 -4.92 -3.95
CA SER A 50 8.63 -6.35 -3.82
C SER A 50 9.35 -6.90 -2.59
N PHE A 51 8.70 -7.78 -1.84
CA PHE A 51 9.23 -8.39 -0.63
C PHE A 51 8.77 -9.84 -0.51
N SER A 52 9.44 -10.61 0.36
CA SER A 52 8.90 -11.86 0.87
C SER A 52 8.07 -11.60 2.12
N ASP A 53 6.80 -12.04 2.11
CA ASP A 53 5.86 -11.91 3.23
C ASP A 53 6.48 -12.39 4.56
N ILE A 54 7.15 -13.55 4.54
CA ILE A 54 7.75 -14.18 5.72
C ILE A 54 8.86 -13.29 6.31
N PHE A 55 9.76 -12.78 5.47
CA PHE A 55 10.90 -11.98 5.92
C PHE A 55 10.47 -10.57 6.32
N LEU A 56 9.55 -9.96 5.58
CA LEU A 56 9.01 -8.64 5.92
C LEU A 56 8.25 -8.69 7.24
N MET A 57 7.37 -9.68 7.44
CA MET A 57 6.64 -9.87 8.69
C MET A 57 7.60 -10.01 9.89
N LYS A 58 8.69 -10.78 9.74
CA LYS A 58 9.72 -10.90 10.80
C LYS A 58 10.38 -9.56 11.12
N CYS A 59 10.59 -8.70 10.13
CA CYS A 59 11.16 -7.36 10.32
C CYS A 59 10.14 -6.40 10.94
N LEU A 60 8.88 -6.45 10.52
CA LEU A 60 7.78 -5.62 11.01
C LEU A 60 7.45 -5.88 12.47
N LYS A 61 7.62 -7.10 12.98
CA LYS A 61 7.48 -7.42 14.42
C LYS A 61 8.38 -6.61 15.35
N LYS A 62 9.42 -5.95 14.82
CA LYS A 62 10.31 -5.08 15.60
C LYS A 62 9.75 -3.68 15.83
N LEU A 63 8.71 -3.29 15.10
CA LEU A 63 8.03 -2.01 15.32
C LEU A 63 7.34 -2.01 16.68
N ASN A 64 7.32 -0.87 17.35
CA ASN A 64 6.47 -0.70 18.52
C ASN A 64 5.03 -0.33 18.09
N LEU A 65 4.09 -0.32 19.03
CA LEU A 65 2.68 -0.04 18.73
C LEU A 65 2.48 1.34 18.08
N GLU A 66 3.19 2.38 18.53
CA GLU A 66 3.09 3.73 17.96
C GLU A 66 3.57 3.76 16.50
N GLU A 67 4.72 3.14 16.21
CA GLU A 67 5.26 3.01 14.86
C GLU A 67 4.31 2.20 13.95
N THR A 68 3.69 1.14 14.49
CA THR A 68 2.66 0.36 13.80
C THR A 68 1.45 1.21 13.45
N LEU A 69 0.92 2.00 14.38
CA LEU A 69 -0.22 2.89 14.12
C LEU A 69 0.13 3.95 13.07
N ILE A 70 1.30 4.59 13.16
CA ILE A 70 1.74 5.57 12.16
C ILE A 70 1.89 4.91 10.78
N THR A 71 2.41 3.68 10.72
CA THR A 71 2.52 2.93 9.46
C THR A 71 1.14 2.70 8.85
N LEU A 72 0.17 2.27 9.65
CA LEU A 72 -1.21 2.06 9.22
C LEU A 72 -1.88 3.36 8.76
N GLU A 73 -1.66 4.48 9.46
CA GLU A 73 -2.13 5.81 9.03
C GLU A 73 -1.54 6.22 7.68
N LEU A 74 -0.24 5.94 7.45
CA LEU A 74 0.41 6.22 6.18
C LEU A 74 -0.23 5.39 5.06
N LEU A 75 -0.37 4.08 5.24
CA LEU A 75 -1.00 3.19 4.26
C LEU A 75 -2.44 3.64 3.94
N LEU A 76 -3.22 4.01 4.96
CA LEU A 76 -4.57 4.54 4.79
C LEU A 76 -4.58 5.84 3.99
N SER A 77 -3.59 6.73 4.18
CA SER A 77 -3.49 7.98 3.41
C SER A 77 -3.22 7.76 1.92
N PHE A 78 -2.52 6.68 1.56
CA PHE A 78 -2.33 6.27 0.17
C PHE A 78 -3.65 5.77 -0.44
N LEU A 79 -4.42 4.92 0.27
CA LEU A 79 -5.73 4.45 -0.20
C LEU A 79 -6.74 5.59 -0.40
N LYS A 80 -6.74 6.57 0.50
CA LYS A 80 -7.60 7.75 0.41
C LYS A 80 -7.14 8.78 -0.64
N GLY A 81 -5.99 8.56 -1.28
CA GLY A 81 -5.40 9.51 -2.24
C GLY A 81 -4.92 10.83 -1.64
N VAL A 82 -4.79 10.93 -0.30
CA VAL A 82 -4.40 12.16 0.40
C VAL A 82 -2.92 12.51 0.16
N THR A 83 -2.08 11.51 -0.11
CA THR A 83 -0.65 11.65 -0.37
C THR A 83 -0.30 11.92 -1.85
N GLN A 84 -1.28 12.18 -2.73
CA GLN A 84 -1.08 12.38 -4.18
C GLN A 84 -0.47 13.74 -4.58
N ALA A 85 0.52 14.25 -3.83
CA ALA A 85 1.26 15.45 -4.19
C ALA A 85 2.39 15.19 -5.22
N SER A 86 2.71 13.92 -5.52
CA SER A 86 3.77 13.58 -6.46
C SER A 86 3.35 13.90 -7.90
N LYS A 87 4.28 14.49 -8.67
CA LYS A 87 4.07 14.85 -10.08
C LYS A 87 4.21 13.65 -11.03
N CYS A 88 4.54 12.46 -10.52
CA CYS A 88 4.74 11.26 -11.33
C CYS A 88 3.79 10.15 -10.84
N VAL A 89 2.64 10.06 -11.49
CA VAL A 89 1.59 9.06 -11.22
C VAL A 89 2.10 7.62 -11.42
N SER A 90 3.22 7.43 -12.15
CA SER A 90 3.78 6.11 -12.45
C SER A 90 4.42 5.38 -11.27
N ASP A 91 4.72 6.10 -10.16
CA ASP A 91 5.55 5.55 -9.08
C ASP A 91 4.77 5.32 -7.78
N LEU A 92 3.44 5.51 -7.81
CA LEU A 92 2.56 5.25 -6.67
C LEU A 92 2.32 3.75 -6.47
N PRO A 93 2.31 3.26 -5.22
CA PRO A 93 1.97 1.87 -4.94
C PRO A 93 0.53 1.59 -5.34
N SER A 94 0.33 0.45 -5.99
CA SER A 94 -1.00 -0.08 -6.30
C SER A 94 -1.78 -0.43 -5.03
N ASP A 95 -3.10 -0.41 -5.11
CA ASP A 95 -4.00 -0.84 -4.02
C ASP A 95 -3.63 -2.24 -3.50
N ILE A 96 -3.28 -3.18 -4.39
CA ILE A 96 -2.85 -4.54 -4.02
C ILE A 96 -1.61 -4.50 -3.13
N GLN A 97 -0.61 -3.68 -3.48
CA GLN A 97 0.60 -3.54 -2.67
C GLN A 97 0.27 -2.95 -1.30
N ILE A 98 -0.59 -1.93 -1.26
CA ILE A 98 -1.03 -1.32 0.00
C ILE A 98 -1.79 -2.32 0.87
N PHE A 99 -2.71 -3.11 0.29
CA PHE A 99 -3.43 -4.16 1.02
C PHE A 99 -2.49 -5.22 1.58
N ASN A 100 -1.48 -5.66 0.81
CA ASN A 100 -0.47 -6.61 1.29
C ASN A 100 0.29 -6.04 2.50
N TRP A 101 0.72 -4.78 2.44
CA TRP A 101 1.35 -4.11 3.57
C TRP A 101 0.43 -4.02 4.79
N ILE A 102 -0.83 -3.61 4.62
CA ILE A 102 -1.81 -3.52 5.71
C ILE A 102 -1.98 -4.89 6.38
N CYS A 103 -2.18 -5.94 5.58
CA CYS A 103 -2.30 -7.32 6.08
C CYS A 103 -1.09 -7.72 6.92
N LEU A 104 0.13 -7.53 6.41
CA LEU A 104 1.35 -7.92 7.12
C LEU A 104 1.59 -7.10 8.39
N VAL A 105 1.30 -5.80 8.38
CA VAL A 105 1.43 -4.94 9.56
C VAL A 105 0.44 -5.36 10.64
N ILE A 106 -0.83 -5.59 10.28
CA ILE A 106 -1.86 -6.07 11.22
C ILE A 106 -1.50 -7.45 11.75
N GLN A 107 -1.12 -8.40 10.89
CA GLN A 107 -0.73 -9.75 11.31
C GLN A 107 0.48 -9.74 12.24
N SER A 108 1.46 -8.87 12.00
CA SER A 108 2.66 -8.76 12.84
C SER A 108 2.35 -8.25 14.25
N HIS A 109 1.27 -7.49 14.42
CA HIS A 109 0.94 -6.77 15.65
C HIS A 109 -0.48 -7.04 16.15
N MET A 110 -1.08 -8.15 15.73
CA MET A 110 -2.51 -8.44 15.95
C MET A 110 -2.89 -8.39 17.43
N GLU A 111 -2.11 -9.04 18.29
CA GLU A 111 -2.35 -9.03 19.74
C GLU A 111 -2.25 -7.63 20.35
N ALA A 112 -1.22 -6.87 19.97
CA ALA A 112 -1.02 -5.51 20.46
C ALA A 112 -2.16 -4.58 20.04
N LEU A 113 -2.66 -4.72 18.81
CA LEU A 113 -3.80 -3.98 18.30
C LEU A 113 -5.11 -4.40 19.00
N LEU A 114 -5.31 -5.70 19.24
CA LEU A 114 -6.50 -6.25 19.88
C LEU A 114 -6.64 -5.80 21.35
N PHE A 115 -5.54 -5.83 22.10
CA PHE A 115 -5.55 -5.50 23.53
C PHE A 115 -5.28 -4.02 23.82
N SER A 116 -5.03 -3.22 22.79
CA SER A 116 -4.85 -1.78 22.92
C SER A 116 -6.13 -1.12 23.46
N LYS A 117 -6.02 -0.45 24.60
CA LYS A 117 -7.09 0.41 25.15
C LYS A 117 -7.06 1.85 24.61
N ASP A 118 -6.13 2.17 23.71
CA ASP A 118 -6.01 3.50 23.13
C ASP A 118 -7.17 3.79 22.17
N LYS A 119 -7.83 4.92 22.40
CA LYS A 119 -8.89 5.44 21.52
C LYS A 119 -8.37 5.74 20.11
N LYS A 120 -7.10 6.08 19.96
CA LYS A 120 -6.48 6.32 18.65
C LYS A 120 -6.44 5.05 17.82
N THR A 121 -6.04 3.93 18.42
CA THR A 121 -6.07 2.60 17.77
C THR A 121 -7.47 2.26 17.29
N ALA A 122 -8.47 2.37 18.16
CA ALA A 122 -9.86 2.05 17.80
C ALA A 122 -10.39 2.96 16.66
N LYS A 123 -10.06 4.26 16.71
CA LYS A 123 -10.42 5.21 15.65
C LYS A 123 -9.77 4.84 14.31
N LEU A 124 -8.47 4.57 14.32
CA LEU A 124 -7.72 4.21 13.11
C LEU A 124 -8.24 2.92 12.47
N LEU A 125 -8.49 1.89 13.29
CA LEU A 125 -9.04 0.62 12.80
C LEU A 125 -10.44 0.80 12.18
N LYS A 126 -11.28 1.66 12.78
CA LYS A 126 -12.57 2.01 12.20
C LYS A 126 -12.45 2.74 10.86
N GLU A 127 -11.50 3.69 10.75
CA GLU A 127 -11.27 4.39 9.49
C GLU A 127 -10.71 3.46 8.40
N LEU A 128 -9.85 2.51 8.77
CA LEU A 128 -9.39 1.45 7.88
C LEU A 128 -10.56 0.58 7.42
N ASP A 129 -11.39 0.09 8.34
CA ASP A 129 -12.56 -0.74 8.02
C ASP A 129 -13.53 -0.04 7.04
N THR A 130 -13.83 1.23 7.28
CA THR A 130 -14.67 2.03 6.38
C THR A 130 -14.03 2.17 4.99
N CYS A 131 -12.75 2.55 4.93
CA CYS A 131 -12.05 2.74 3.67
C CYS A 131 -11.89 1.42 2.87
N LEU A 132 -11.61 0.31 3.55
CA LEU A 132 -11.52 -1.01 2.93
C LEU A 132 -12.89 -1.46 2.41
N SER A 133 -13.97 -1.19 3.15
CA SER A 133 -15.33 -1.50 2.72
C SER A 133 -15.72 -0.72 1.46
N GLU A 134 -15.43 0.58 1.42
CA GLU A 134 -15.63 1.43 0.24
C GLU A 134 -14.84 0.90 -0.96
N LYS A 135 -13.57 0.51 -0.76
CA LYS A 135 -12.75 -0.06 -1.82
C LYS A 135 -13.29 -1.39 -2.33
N MET A 136 -13.76 -2.28 -1.44
CA MET A 136 -14.38 -3.54 -1.84
C MET A 136 -15.63 -3.31 -2.69
N GLU A 137 -16.47 -2.34 -2.33
CA GLU A 137 -17.65 -1.96 -3.12
C GLU A 137 -17.26 -1.46 -4.52
N GLU A 138 -16.22 -0.63 -4.65
CA GLU A 138 -15.67 -0.21 -5.95
C GLU A 138 -15.27 -1.44 -6.81
N TYR A 139 -14.58 -2.41 -6.22
CA TYR A 139 -14.15 -3.63 -6.92
C TYR A 139 -15.33 -4.52 -7.36
N GLU A 140 -16.36 -4.67 -6.53
CA GLU A 140 -17.58 -5.40 -6.90
C GLU A 140 -18.29 -4.73 -8.08
N ASP A 141 -18.34 -3.40 -8.11
CA ASP A 141 -18.92 -2.66 -9.23
C ASP A 141 -18.10 -2.82 -10.52
N PHE A 142 -16.77 -2.85 -10.42
CA PHE A 142 -15.92 -3.19 -11.56
C PHE A 142 -16.20 -4.60 -12.09
N GLU A 143 -16.40 -5.59 -11.21
CA GLU A 143 -16.75 -6.96 -11.61
C GLU A 143 -18.10 -7.00 -12.33
N LYS A 144 -19.11 -6.28 -11.82
CA LYS A 144 -20.43 -6.15 -12.50
C LYS A 144 -20.29 -5.55 -13.90
N ILE A 145 -19.47 -4.50 -14.05
CA ILE A 145 -19.20 -3.87 -15.36
C ILE A 145 -18.52 -4.87 -16.31
N GLN A 146 -17.49 -5.59 -15.85
CA GLN A 146 -16.83 -6.63 -16.65
C GLN A 146 -17.81 -7.72 -17.10
N HIS A 147 -18.70 -8.13 -16.20
CA HIS A 147 -19.77 -9.08 -16.52
C HIS A 147 -20.69 -8.55 -17.63
N TYR A 148 -21.15 -7.30 -17.55
CA TYR A 148 -21.96 -6.68 -18.60
C TYR A 148 -21.22 -6.60 -19.95
N PHE A 149 -19.94 -6.23 -19.95
CA PHE A 149 -19.13 -6.26 -21.18
C PHE A 149 -19.03 -7.66 -21.77
N CYS A 150 -18.91 -8.69 -20.96
CA CYS A 150 -18.89 -10.08 -21.41
C CYS A 150 -20.21 -10.46 -22.10
N ILE A 151 -21.35 -10.07 -21.53
CA ILE A 151 -22.68 -10.26 -22.14
C ILE A 151 -22.79 -9.53 -23.49
N LEU A 152 -22.37 -8.26 -23.54
CA LEU A 152 -22.43 -7.46 -24.77
C LEU A 152 -21.56 -8.04 -25.88
N LYS A 153 -20.32 -8.45 -25.57
CA LYS A 153 -19.41 -9.12 -26.52
C LYS A 153 -20.04 -10.39 -27.11
N LYS A 154 -20.67 -11.22 -26.27
CA LYS A 154 -21.39 -12.43 -26.71
C LYS A 154 -22.57 -12.10 -27.63
N LYS A 155 -23.36 -11.07 -27.31
CA LYS A 155 -24.53 -10.68 -28.12
C LYS A 155 -24.17 -10.01 -29.45
N GLN A 156 -23.02 -9.34 -29.54
CA GLN A 156 -22.56 -8.67 -30.76
C GLN A 156 -21.67 -9.55 -31.65
N ASN A 157 -21.52 -10.85 -31.35
CA ASN A 157 -20.58 -11.76 -32.05
C ASN A 157 -19.12 -11.24 -32.10
N ILE A 158 -18.74 -10.41 -31.12
CA ILE A 158 -17.35 -9.99 -30.94
C ILE A 158 -16.67 -11.11 -30.15
N LEU A 159 -16.37 -12.24 -30.81
CA LEU A 159 -15.44 -13.23 -30.25
C LEU A 159 -14.06 -12.56 -30.07
N PRO A 160 -13.29 -12.96 -29.04
CA PRO A 160 -11.90 -12.57 -28.97
C PRO A 160 -11.22 -13.11 -30.22
N THR A 161 -10.61 -12.23 -31.02
CA THR A 161 -9.59 -12.63 -31.99
C THR A 161 -8.63 -13.54 -31.25
N LYS A 162 -8.66 -14.83 -31.59
CA LYS A 162 -7.68 -15.82 -31.17
C LYS A 162 -6.31 -15.15 -31.31
N PHE A 163 -5.54 -15.12 -30.22
CA PHE A 163 -4.11 -15.02 -30.35
C PHE A 163 -3.69 -16.26 -31.15
N ALA A 164 -3.49 -16.08 -32.45
CA ALA A 164 -2.82 -17.04 -33.29
C ALA A 164 -1.36 -17.03 -32.86
N THR A 165 -0.90 -18.22 -32.46
CA THR A 165 0.49 -18.66 -32.25
C THR A 165 1.48 -18.04 -33.21
#